data_AF-A0A4Q1BY46-F1
#
_entry.id   AF-A0A4Q1BY46-F1
#
_cell.length_a   1.000
_cell.length_b   1.000
_cell.length_c   1.000
_cell.angle_alpha   90.00
_cell.angle_beta   90.00
_cell.angle_gamma   90.00
#
_symmetry.space_group_name_H-M   'P 1'
#
loop_
_entity.id
_entity.type
_entity.pdbx_description
1 polymer ?
#
loop_
_entity_poly.entity_id
_entity_poly.type
_entity_poly.pdbx_seq_one_letter_code
_entity_poly.pdbx_strand_id
1 'polypeptide(L)'
;MKFLLSFLCIFSTSPLIQAQNQTGLPLATDDYSTYIVPNLATGIKLLEADEELFKGWMKQYQYQRYQRGYELEYLAPTTRTNQMRLIRKENHQVVFALSPVKLELVKQLEQELINLKPQINRDQLGITWYQNPNFQDNKNNNYKVGIKVESDTEDRVGRTWSIWSVQIIFQK
;
A
#
# COMPACT_ATOMS: atom_id res chain seq x y z
N MET A 1 15.21 -51.25 -35.02
CA MET A 1 15.83 -50.21 -34.18
C MET A 1 15.89 -48.93 -35.00
N LYS A 2 15.10 -47.91 -34.63
CA LYS A 2 14.99 -46.62 -35.32
C LYS A 2 15.39 -45.51 -34.35
N PHE A 3 16.27 -44.62 -34.80
CA PHE A 3 16.69 -43.36 -34.18
C PHE A 3 15.56 -42.31 -34.20
N LEU A 4 15.48 -41.46 -33.17
CA LEU A 4 15.13 -40.02 -33.22
C LEU A 4 15.10 -39.48 -31.76
N LEU A 5 16.17 -38.82 -31.30
CA LEU A 5 16.35 -37.35 -31.20
C LEU A 5 15.29 -36.61 -30.36
N SER A 6 15.74 -36.19 -29.16
CA SER A 6 15.61 -34.85 -28.54
C SER A 6 14.25 -34.13 -28.53
N PHE A 7 13.80 -33.71 -27.34
CA PHE A 7 14.04 -32.35 -26.85
C PHE A 7 13.62 -32.22 -25.37
N LEU A 8 14.56 -31.76 -24.54
CA LEU A 8 14.34 -31.33 -23.18
C LEU A 8 13.85 -29.88 -23.26
N CYS A 9 12.59 -29.61 -22.92
CA CYS A 9 12.11 -28.23 -22.70
C CYS A 9 11.82 -28.06 -21.21
N ILE A 10 12.88 -27.69 -20.47
CA ILE A 10 12.74 -27.05 -19.17
C ILE A 10 12.23 -25.63 -19.46
N PHE A 11 10.92 -25.43 -19.38
CA PHE A 11 10.39 -24.07 -19.33
C PHE A 11 10.60 -23.53 -17.92
N SER A 12 11.67 -22.76 -17.76
CA SER A 12 11.82 -21.83 -16.64
C SER A 12 10.72 -20.77 -16.76
N THR A 13 9.66 -20.88 -15.98
CA THR A 13 8.71 -19.78 -15.80
C THR A 13 9.23 -18.86 -14.70
N SER A 14 10.05 -17.90 -15.11
CA SER A 14 10.29 -16.68 -14.32
C SER A 14 8.95 -15.95 -14.15
N PRO A 15 8.45 -15.68 -12.93
CA PRO A 15 7.30 -14.81 -12.77
C PRO A 15 7.82 -13.38 -12.64
N LEU A 16 8.26 -12.80 -13.75
CA LEU A 16 8.51 -11.37 -13.79
C LEU A 16 7.97 -10.82 -15.10
N ILE A 17 7.22 -9.74 -14.99
CA ILE A 17 6.57 -8.95 -16.05
C ILE A 17 5.17 -9.42 -16.43
N GLN A 18 4.22 -9.10 -15.55
CA GLN A 18 2.86 -8.76 -15.97
C GLN A 18 2.40 -7.50 -15.22
N ALA A 19 3.20 -6.43 -15.31
CA ALA A 19 2.91 -5.13 -14.69
C ALA A 19 2.60 -4.02 -15.73
N GLN A 20 2.19 -4.38 -16.95
CA GLN A 20 2.09 -3.39 -18.05
C GLN A 20 0.69 -3.16 -18.64
N ASN A 21 -0.41 -3.70 -18.09
CA ASN A 21 -1.76 -3.42 -18.63
C ASN A 21 -2.86 -3.23 -17.57
N GLN A 22 -2.59 -2.43 -16.54
CA GLN A 22 -3.67 -1.80 -15.75
C GLN A 22 -3.49 -0.28 -15.87
N THR A 23 -4.38 0.36 -16.64
CA THR A 23 -4.38 1.82 -16.85
C THR A 23 -4.75 2.64 -15.61
N GLY A 24 -5.10 1.99 -14.49
CA GLY A 24 -5.50 2.61 -13.22
C GLY A 24 -4.70 2.12 -12.02
N LEU A 25 -4.94 2.74 -10.86
CA LEU A 25 -4.52 2.24 -9.56
C LEU A 25 -5.37 1.00 -9.18
N PRO A 26 -4.76 -0.07 -8.64
CA PRO A 26 -5.48 -1.26 -8.23
C PRO A 26 -6.43 -0.96 -7.07
N LEU A 27 -7.62 -1.55 -7.12
CA LEU A 27 -8.65 -1.41 -6.09
C LEU A 27 -8.86 -2.73 -5.35
N ALA A 28 -9.18 -2.61 -4.07
CA ALA A 28 -9.74 -3.69 -3.26
C ALA A 28 -11.09 -3.25 -2.70
N THR A 29 -11.97 -4.22 -2.50
CA THR A 29 -13.27 -4.01 -1.87
C THR A 29 -13.38 -4.92 -0.66
N ASP A 30 -13.91 -4.39 0.42
CA ASP A 30 -14.42 -5.17 1.54
C ASP A 30 -15.90 -4.86 1.80
N ASP A 31 -16.45 -5.42 2.87
CA ASP A 31 -17.87 -5.25 3.22
C ASP A 31 -18.29 -3.78 3.43
N TYR A 32 -17.33 -2.85 3.53
CA TYR A 32 -17.59 -1.47 3.91
C TYR A 32 -17.16 -0.46 2.86
N SER A 33 -16.10 -0.75 2.12
CA SER A 33 -15.37 0.23 1.33
C SER A 33 -14.71 -0.36 0.09
N THR A 34 -14.63 0.46 -0.96
CA THR A 34 -13.77 0.21 -2.12
C THR A 34 -12.63 1.23 -2.08
N TYR A 35 -11.40 0.76 -2.03
CA TYR A 35 -10.21 1.58 -1.76
C TYR A 35 -9.02 1.15 -2.63
N ILE A 36 -8.02 2.02 -2.70
CA ILE A 36 -6.81 1.82 -3.50
C ILE A 36 -5.87 0.92 -2.70
N VAL A 37 -5.32 -0.09 -3.35
CA VAL A 37 -4.46 -1.09 -2.69
C VAL A 37 -3.10 -0.48 -2.37
N PRO A 38 -2.63 -0.53 -1.11
CA PRO A 38 -1.35 0.03 -0.70
C PRO A 38 -0.16 -0.91 -1.03
N ASN A 39 -0.03 -1.35 -2.29
CA ASN A 39 1.14 -2.15 -2.72
C ASN A 39 2.31 -1.25 -3.14
N LEU A 40 3.49 -1.84 -3.39
CA LEU A 40 4.71 -1.07 -3.68
C LEU A 40 4.54 -0.19 -4.92
N ALA A 41 4.03 -0.74 -6.02
CA ALA A 41 3.82 -0.01 -7.27
C ALA A 41 2.86 1.18 -7.10
N THR A 42 1.79 1.00 -6.34
CA THR A 42 0.80 2.06 -6.06
C THR A 42 1.42 3.15 -5.18
N GLY A 43 2.13 2.76 -4.11
CA GLY A 43 2.81 3.69 -3.23
C GLY A 43 3.79 4.59 -3.97
N ILE A 44 4.65 4.00 -4.81
CA ILE A 44 5.61 4.74 -5.65
C ILE A 44 4.87 5.66 -6.62
N LYS A 45 3.85 5.16 -7.33
CA LYS A 45 3.08 5.96 -8.29
C LYS A 45 2.39 7.17 -7.65
N LEU A 46 1.82 7.01 -6.46
CA LEU A 46 1.23 8.13 -5.71
C LEU A 46 2.29 9.10 -5.17
N LEU A 47 3.45 8.59 -4.78
CA LEU A 47 4.57 9.39 -4.25
C LEU A 47 5.24 10.25 -5.34
N GLU A 48 5.30 9.75 -6.57
CA GLU A 48 5.81 10.46 -7.74
C GLU A 48 4.83 11.48 -8.34
N ALA A 49 3.53 11.26 -8.21
CA ALA A 49 2.53 12.18 -8.73
C ALA A 49 2.68 13.57 -8.12
N ASP A 50 2.44 14.60 -8.94
CA ASP A 50 2.23 15.95 -8.43
C ASP A 50 0.87 16.06 -7.71
N GLU A 51 0.62 17.21 -7.11
CA GLU A 51 -0.59 17.45 -6.33
C GLU A 51 -1.86 17.43 -7.19
N GLU A 52 -1.80 17.93 -8.43
CA GLU A 52 -2.95 17.96 -9.34
C GLU A 52 -3.35 16.57 -9.80
N LEU A 53 -2.37 15.76 -10.20
CA LEU A 53 -2.57 14.37 -10.61
C LEU A 53 -3.08 13.52 -9.44
N PHE A 54 -2.49 13.69 -8.25
CA PHE A 54 -2.96 13.01 -7.04
C PHE A 54 -4.43 13.35 -6.74
N LYS A 55 -4.79 14.64 -6.73
CA LYS A 55 -6.18 15.10 -6.55
C LYS A 55 -7.10 14.56 -7.64
N GLY A 56 -6.62 14.51 -8.88
CA GLY A 56 -7.33 13.92 -10.02
C GLY A 56 -7.68 12.45 -9.77
N TRP A 57 -6.73 11.65 -9.28
CA TRP A 57 -6.99 10.26 -8.90
C TRP A 57 -7.93 10.16 -7.71
N MET A 58 -7.75 10.94 -6.65
CA MET A 58 -8.68 10.92 -5.50
C MET A 58 -10.13 11.19 -5.96
N LYS A 59 -10.33 12.15 -6.87
CA LYS A 59 -11.64 12.41 -7.48
C LYS A 59 -12.13 11.24 -8.35
N GLN A 60 -11.27 10.68 -9.21
CA GLN A 60 -11.59 9.55 -10.09
C GLN A 60 -12.05 8.33 -9.29
N TYR A 61 -11.41 8.05 -8.16
CA TYR A 61 -11.71 6.93 -7.28
C TYR A 61 -12.72 7.28 -6.17
N GLN A 62 -13.42 8.41 -6.30
CA GLN A 62 -14.51 8.85 -5.42
C GLN A 62 -14.09 9.06 -3.95
N TYR A 63 -12.81 9.32 -3.69
CA TYR A 63 -12.36 9.67 -2.35
C TYR A 63 -12.91 11.03 -1.94
N GLN A 64 -13.37 11.11 -0.71
CA GLN A 64 -13.92 12.32 -0.11
C GLN A 64 -12.83 13.03 0.69
N ARG A 65 -12.79 14.36 0.62
CA ARG A 65 -11.90 15.14 1.48
C ARG A 65 -12.32 14.93 2.93
N TYR A 66 -11.38 14.50 3.76
CA TYR A 66 -11.57 14.26 5.17
C TYR A 66 -10.53 15.07 5.93
N GLN A 67 -10.98 15.96 6.80
CA GLN A 67 -10.10 16.84 7.55
C GLN A 67 -10.06 16.36 9.00
N ARG A 68 -8.88 15.92 9.44
CA ARG A 68 -8.63 15.51 10.82
C ARG A 68 -7.52 16.40 11.40
N GLY A 69 -7.90 17.33 12.27
CA GLY A 69 -6.99 18.37 12.74
C GLY A 69 -6.55 19.29 11.59
N TYR A 70 -5.23 19.47 11.45
CA TYR A 70 -4.63 20.32 10.42
C TYR A 70 -4.28 19.57 9.13
N GLU A 71 -4.46 18.25 9.10
CA GLU A 71 -4.06 17.40 7.98
C GLU A 71 -5.25 17.15 7.04
N LEU A 72 -5.02 17.33 5.74
CA LEU A 72 -5.98 16.96 4.71
C LEU A 72 -5.73 15.50 4.29
N GLU A 73 -6.70 14.65 4.58
CA GLU A 73 -6.73 13.25 4.17
C GLU A 73 -7.86 13.04 3.15
N TYR A 74 -7.78 11.91 2.45
CA TYR A 74 -8.79 11.46 1.51
C TYR A 74 -9.36 10.14 2.02
N LEU A 75 -10.66 10.13 2.32
CA LEU A 75 -11.39 8.95 2.80
C LEU A 75 -12.04 8.23 1.63
N ALA A 76 -11.77 6.94 1.49
CA ALA A 76 -12.44 6.11 0.50
C ALA A 76 -13.95 6.05 0.79
N PRO A 77 -14.81 5.86 -0.23
CA PRO A 77 -16.23 5.62 -0.02
C PRO A 77 -16.45 4.49 1.00
N THR A 78 -17.16 4.79 2.08
CA THR A 78 -17.44 3.83 3.14
C THR A 78 -18.90 3.88 3.57
N THR A 79 -19.47 2.71 3.87
CA THR A 79 -20.81 2.57 4.44
C THR A 79 -20.82 2.66 5.96
N ARG A 80 -19.65 2.75 6.61
CA ARG A 80 -19.50 2.79 8.07
C ARG A 80 -18.47 3.81 8.53
N THR A 81 -18.83 4.60 9.55
CA THR A 81 -18.01 5.68 10.10
C THR A 81 -16.76 5.20 10.84
N ASN A 82 -16.77 3.99 11.40
CA ASN A 82 -15.64 3.39 12.12
C ASN A 82 -14.71 2.54 11.23
N GLN A 83 -14.96 2.49 9.92
CA GLN A 83 -14.19 1.69 8.97
C GLN A 83 -13.51 2.65 7.99
N MET A 84 -12.29 3.08 8.32
CA MET A 84 -11.57 4.12 7.61
C MET A 84 -10.50 3.55 6.67
N ARG A 85 -10.51 4.03 5.43
CA ARG A 85 -9.45 3.81 4.42
C ARG A 85 -9.01 5.19 3.96
N LEU A 86 -7.96 5.71 4.57
CA LEU A 86 -7.49 7.06 4.36
C LEU A 86 -6.20 7.03 3.53
N ILE A 87 -6.07 8.01 2.63
CA ILE A 87 -4.84 8.28 1.91
C ILE A 87 -4.49 9.74 2.14
N ARG A 88 -3.24 9.99 2.53
CA ARG A 88 -2.66 11.32 2.65
C ARG A 88 -1.44 11.41 1.76
N LYS A 89 -1.24 12.56 1.12
CA LYS A 89 -0.03 12.88 0.38
C LYS A 89 0.57 14.17 0.90
N GLU A 90 1.89 14.12 1.08
CA GLU A 90 2.77 15.25 1.33
C GLU A 90 3.89 15.25 0.27
N ASN A 91 4.72 16.29 0.26
CA ASN A 91 5.75 16.47 -0.79
C ASN A 91 6.70 15.27 -0.94
N HIS A 92 7.02 14.60 0.17
CA HIS A 92 7.99 13.50 0.21
C HIS A 92 7.40 12.21 0.79
N GLN A 93 6.09 12.16 0.98
CA GLN A 93 5.45 11.05 1.67
C GLN A 93 4.04 10.77 1.15
N VAL A 94 3.67 9.50 1.10
CA VAL A 94 2.27 9.06 0.97
C VAL A 94 1.98 8.10 2.12
N VAL A 95 0.87 8.33 2.80
CA VAL A 95 0.44 7.52 3.95
C VAL A 95 -0.92 6.90 3.63
N PHE A 96 -1.01 5.59 3.80
CA PHE A 96 -2.26 4.86 3.84
C PHE A 96 -2.57 4.52 5.30
N ALA A 97 -3.76 4.87 5.78
CA ALA A 97 -4.25 4.43 7.08
C ALA A 97 -5.48 3.54 6.90
N LEU A 98 -5.41 2.31 7.39
CA LEU A 98 -6.48 1.33 7.32
C LEU A 98 -6.91 0.94 8.73
N SER A 99 -8.18 1.17 9.04
CA SER A 99 -8.81 0.71 10.27
C SER A 99 -10.18 0.08 9.95
N PRO A 100 -10.42 -1.18 10.33
CA PRO A 100 -9.52 -2.13 10.95
C PRO A 100 -8.44 -2.61 9.98
N VAL A 101 -7.35 -3.19 10.51
CA VAL A 101 -6.26 -3.77 9.72
C VAL A 101 -6.78 -4.82 8.73
N LYS A 102 -6.27 -4.74 7.51
CA LYS A 102 -6.38 -5.81 6.50
C LYS A 102 -5.10 -6.63 6.49
N LEU A 103 -5.03 -7.62 7.37
CA LEU A 103 -3.80 -8.39 7.61
C LEU A 103 -3.24 -9.01 6.33
N GLU A 104 -4.10 -9.52 5.45
CA GLU A 104 -3.66 -10.11 4.18
C GLU A 104 -2.98 -9.09 3.25
N LEU A 105 -3.49 -7.86 3.18
CA LEU A 105 -2.84 -6.79 2.40
C LEU A 105 -1.49 -6.39 2.98
N VAL A 106 -1.39 -6.32 4.31
CA VAL A 106 -0.13 -6.00 5.00
C VAL A 106 0.89 -7.10 4.75
N LYS A 107 0.53 -8.37 4.92
CA LYS A 107 1.42 -9.52 4.67
C LYS A 107 1.88 -9.58 3.22
N GLN A 108 0.99 -9.30 2.26
CA GLN A 108 1.35 -9.26 0.84
C GLN A 108 2.40 -8.18 0.55
N LEU A 109 2.20 -6.96 1.09
CA LEU A 109 3.19 -5.89 0.97
C LEU A 109 4.49 -6.25 1.67
N GLU A 110 4.45 -6.77 2.91
CA GLU A 110 5.65 -7.19 3.64
C GLU A 110 6.43 -8.25 2.86
N GLN A 111 5.75 -9.23 2.27
CA GLN A 111 6.40 -10.26 1.45
C GLN A 111 7.02 -9.65 0.18
N GLU A 112 6.33 -8.74 -0.49
CA GLU A 112 6.86 -8.00 -1.64
C GLU A 112 8.14 -7.24 -1.27
N LEU A 113 8.14 -6.55 -0.13
CA LEU A 113 9.31 -5.82 0.39
C LEU A 113 10.45 -6.77 0.75
N ILE A 114 10.17 -7.86 1.48
CA ILE A 114 11.18 -8.84 1.91
C ILE A 114 11.85 -9.52 0.72
N ASN A 115 11.10 -9.84 -0.34
CA ASN A 115 11.63 -10.46 -1.56
C ASN A 115 12.71 -9.60 -2.23
N LEU A 116 12.68 -8.29 -2.01
CA LEU A 116 13.64 -7.34 -2.55
C LEU A 116 14.93 -7.30 -1.71
N LYS A 117 14.96 -7.96 -0.53
CA LYS A 117 16.07 -8.00 0.43
C LYS A 117 16.43 -6.62 1.01
N PRO A 118 15.49 -5.96 1.70
CA PRO A 118 15.70 -4.62 2.25
C PRO A 118 16.54 -4.68 3.53
N GLN A 119 17.15 -3.55 3.87
CA GLN A 119 17.54 -3.26 5.25
C GLN A 119 16.28 -2.97 6.06
N ILE A 120 16.14 -3.66 7.19
CA ILE A 120 14.96 -3.55 8.05
C ILE A 120 15.37 -2.95 9.39
N ASN A 121 14.73 -1.85 9.79
CA ASN A 121 14.96 -1.20 11.08
C ASN A 121 13.64 -0.77 11.71
N ARG A 122 13.49 -0.96 13.03
CA ARG A 122 12.34 -0.46 13.78
C ARG A 122 12.72 0.81 14.52
N ASP A 123 11.91 1.86 14.39
CA ASP A 123 12.14 3.13 15.09
C ASP A 123 11.47 3.18 16.47
N GLN A 124 11.72 4.28 17.19
CA GLN A 124 11.18 4.51 18.53
C GLN A 124 9.65 4.73 18.54
N LEU A 125 9.07 5.10 17.39
CA LEU A 125 7.63 5.25 17.21
C LEU A 125 6.96 3.90 16.91
N GLY A 126 7.74 2.82 16.81
CA GLY A 126 7.25 1.47 16.57
C GLY A 126 7.05 1.14 15.09
N ILE A 127 7.47 2.02 14.16
CA ILE A 127 7.38 1.81 12.71
C ILE A 127 8.50 0.87 12.28
N THR A 128 8.15 -0.18 11.54
CA THR A 128 9.11 -1.05 10.85
C THR A 128 9.40 -0.48 9.48
N TRP A 129 10.62 0.01 9.28
CA TRP A 129 11.09 0.55 8.01
C TRP A 129 11.79 -0.52 7.18
N TYR A 130 11.46 -0.55 5.90
CA TYR A 130 12.06 -1.37 4.85
C TYR A 130 12.73 -0.41 3.86
N GLN A 131 14.04 -0.48 3.75
CA GLN A 131 14.83 0.36 2.85
C GLN A 131 15.63 -0.52 1.89
N ASN A 132 15.59 -0.23 0.60
CA ASN A 132 16.37 -0.96 -0.39
C ASN A 132 16.95 0.00 -1.41
N PRO A 133 18.24 -0.13 -1.77
CA PRO A 133 18.82 0.65 -2.87
C PRO A 133 18.10 0.43 -4.21
N ASN A 134 17.41 -0.69 -4.40
CA ASN A 134 16.61 -0.97 -5.59
C ASN A 134 15.18 -0.39 -5.52
N PHE A 135 14.78 0.23 -4.41
CA PHE A 135 13.56 1.04 -4.36
C PHE A 135 13.88 2.39 -4.98
N GLN A 136 13.98 2.43 -6.31
CA GLN A 136 14.27 3.64 -7.06
C GLN A 136 13.13 3.98 -8.01
N ASP A 137 12.91 5.27 -8.19
CA ASP A 137 12.07 5.78 -9.27
C ASP A 137 12.88 5.87 -10.56
N ASN A 138 12.20 6.29 -11.61
CA ASN A 138 12.83 6.66 -12.87
C ASN A 138 13.87 7.80 -12.74
N LYS A 139 14.02 8.42 -11.55
CA LYS A 139 14.96 9.50 -11.23
C LYS A 139 16.03 9.08 -10.21
N ASN A 140 16.16 7.79 -9.89
CA ASN A 140 17.11 7.22 -8.91
C ASN A 140 16.97 7.75 -7.47
N ASN A 141 15.80 8.29 -7.09
CA ASN A 141 15.52 8.62 -5.69
C ASN A 141 15.34 7.32 -4.90
N ASN A 142 16.05 7.18 -3.79
CA ASN A 142 15.87 6.04 -2.90
C ASN A 142 14.58 6.21 -2.10
N TYR A 143 13.79 5.15 -1.99
CA TYR A 143 12.60 5.14 -1.16
C TYR A 143 12.76 4.22 0.05
N LYS A 144 11.97 4.50 1.07
CA LYS A 144 11.73 3.59 2.19
C LYS A 144 10.24 3.43 2.44
N VAL A 145 9.86 2.24 2.89
CA VAL A 145 8.47 1.90 3.24
C VAL A 145 8.40 1.64 4.74
N GLY A 146 7.54 2.36 5.44
CA GLY A 146 7.28 2.17 6.87
C GLY A 146 5.94 1.47 7.09
N ILE A 147 5.90 0.46 7.95
CA ILE A 147 4.66 -0.19 8.37
C ILE A 147 4.55 -0.09 9.88
N LYS A 148 3.42 0.47 10.35
CA LYS A 148 3.10 0.61 11.76
C LYS A 148 1.75 -0.02 12.03
N VAL A 149 1.71 -0.97 12.96
CA VAL A 149 0.45 -1.60 13.42
C VAL A 149 0.19 -1.13 14.84
N GLU A 150 -0.99 -0.59 15.10
CA GLU A 150 -1.39 -0.04 16.40
C GLU A 150 -2.72 -0.63 16.84
N SER A 151 -2.84 -0.90 18.13
CA SER A 151 -4.14 -1.19 18.75
C SER A 151 -4.83 0.13 19.09
N ASP A 152 -6.08 0.26 18.72
CA ASP A 152 -7.00 1.34 19.08
C ASP A 152 -8.23 0.72 19.77
N THR A 153 -9.12 1.54 20.31
CA THR A 153 -10.31 1.09 21.04
C THR A 153 -11.57 1.69 20.45
N GLU A 154 -12.56 0.84 20.18
CA GLU A 154 -13.90 1.28 19.80
C GLU A 154 -14.88 1.06 20.95
N ASP A 155 -15.52 2.14 21.39
CA ASP A 155 -16.57 2.10 22.40
C ASP A 155 -17.96 2.03 21.75
N ARG A 156 -18.71 0.96 22.05
CA ARG A 156 -20.09 0.80 21.57
C ARG A 156 -20.97 0.11 22.59
N VAL A 157 -22.09 0.75 22.94
CA VAL A 157 -23.12 0.22 23.87
C VAL A 157 -22.49 -0.27 25.20
N GLY A 158 -21.64 0.58 25.80
CA GLY A 158 -21.00 0.28 27.09
C GLY A 158 -19.96 -0.85 27.05
N ARG A 159 -19.50 -1.27 25.87
CA ARG A 159 -18.41 -2.23 25.69
C ARG A 159 -17.28 -1.60 24.86
N THR A 160 -16.06 -1.74 25.34
CA THR A 160 -14.83 -1.33 24.66
C THR A 160 -14.23 -2.54 23.95
N TRP A 161 -14.01 -2.43 22.65
CA TRP A 161 -13.36 -3.46 21.84
C TRP A 161 -12.01 -2.95 21.34
N SER A 162 -10.97 -3.79 21.39
CA SER A 162 -9.73 -3.47 20.71
C SER A 162 -9.90 -3.65 19.21
N ILE A 163 -9.69 -2.58 18.46
CA ILE A 163 -9.54 -2.61 17.01
C ILE A 163 -8.06 -2.45 16.70
N TRP A 164 -7.60 -2.99 15.58
CA TRP A 164 -6.24 -2.74 15.11
C TRP A 164 -6.31 -1.78 13.94
N SER A 165 -5.37 -0.84 13.85
CA SER A 165 -5.14 -0.01 12.68
C SER A 165 -3.73 -0.22 12.13
N VAL A 166 -3.55 0.04 10.83
CA VAL A 166 -2.23 0.00 10.19
C VAL A 166 -2.00 1.30 9.43
N GLN A 167 -0.79 1.84 9.57
CA GLN A 167 -0.27 2.91 8.74
C GLN A 167 0.84 2.35 7.85
N ILE A 168 0.71 2.57 6.53
CA ILE A 168 1.70 2.22 5.52
C ILE A 168 2.21 3.52 4.92
N ILE A 169 3.51 3.75 5.03
CA ILE A 169 4.16 5.01 4.72
C ILE A 169 5.15 4.77 3.60
N PHE A 170 4.97 5.44 2.47
CA PHE A 170 5.97 5.49 1.39
C PHE A 170 6.68 6.83 1.47
N GLN A 171 8.01 6.84 1.56
CA GLN A 171 8.79 8.05 1.76
C GLN A 171 10.02 8.11 0.84
N LYS A 172 10.27 9.31 0.28
CA LYS A 172 11.51 9.73 -0.42
C LYS A 172 12.64 10.04 0.56
#